data_AF-A0A1G2YIG2-F1
#
_entry.id   AF-A0A1G2YIG2-F1
#
_cell.length_a   1.000
_cell.length_b   1.000
_cell.length_c   1.000
_cell.angle_alpha   90.00
_cell.angle_beta   90.00
_cell.angle_gamma   90.00
#
_symmetry.space_group_name_H-M   'P 1'
#
loop_
_entity.id
_entity.type
_entity.pdbx_description
1 polymer ?
#
loop_
_entity_poly.entity_id
_entity_poly.type
_entity_poly.pdbx_seq_one_letter_code
_entity_poly.pdbx_strand_id
1 'polypeptide(L)'
;MVTAQPAPLHTHYNERLCVDGAGLDQSGLLHKTGFNADTWQVNYAGPITHPTGGIEGSCWIEFDLGTTYEISKMWVWNLNYAEGGTDYTGRGLKDVSIQCSTNGTTWNLLTTTTINRSTYGDGSPYPHETEIDFGGVNARYVLVTPSLTTGWWNPAQYVYGLAEVRFFKKGIASDINHNNTVNFADFGTLAGEWLKQEYWPQ
;
A
#
# COMPACT_ATOMS: atom_id res chain seq x y z
N MET A 1 4.84 10.42 10.42
CA MET A 1 5.60 9.93 9.25
C MET A 1 5.42 8.43 9.25
N VAL A 2 4.99 7.84 8.13
CA VAL A 2 4.83 6.38 8.03
C VAL A 2 6.22 5.75 7.92
N THR A 3 6.48 4.66 8.63
CA THR A 3 7.70 3.88 8.52
C THR A 3 7.36 2.43 8.19
N ALA A 4 8.17 1.76 7.37
CA ALA A 4 8.03 0.33 7.11
C ALA A 4 9.13 -0.46 7.82
N GLN A 5 8.92 -1.75 8.14
CA GLN A 5 9.91 -2.70 8.68
C GLN A 5 9.69 -4.10 8.07
N PRO A 6 10.74 -4.83 7.61
CA PRO A 6 10.58 -6.14 6.97
C PRO A 6 10.99 -7.31 7.87
N ALA A 7 10.67 -8.54 7.44
CA ALA A 7 11.19 -9.77 8.02
C ALA A 7 12.73 -9.81 8.04
N PRO A 8 13.40 -10.20 9.15
CA PRO A 8 14.87 -10.14 9.25
C PRO A 8 15.55 -11.21 8.38
N LEU A 9 16.04 -10.83 7.20
CA LEU A 9 16.69 -11.73 6.23
C LEU A 9 17.86 -11.05 5.51
N HIS A 10 18.80 -11.86 5.02
CA HIS A 10 20.18 -11.48 4.72
C HIS A 10 20.45 -10.41 3.63
N THR A 11 19.44 -9.84 2.97
CA THR A 11 19.59 -8.67 2.07
C THR A 11 18.26 -7.92 1.97
N HIS A 12 18.14 -6.79 2.66
CA HIS A 12 17.00 -5.87 2.50
C HIS A 12 17.37 -4.77 1.51
N TYR A 13 16.54 -4.61 0.48
CA TYR A 13 16.50 -3.36 -0.26
C TYR A 13 15.43 -2.49 0.39
N ASN A 14 15.89 -1.53 1.21
CA ASN A 14 15.17 -0.43 1.87
C ASN A 14 13.63 -0.48 1.85
N GLU A 15 13.02 -1.04 2.88
CA GLU A 15 11.56 -1.03 3.11
C GLU A 15 10.95 0.38 3.14
N ARG A 16 11.75 1.39 3.52
CA ARG A 16 11.33 2.79 3.52
C ARG A 16 10.89 3.28 2.14
N LEU A 17 11.39 2.65 1.08
CA LEU A 17 11.03 2.98 -0.31
C LEU A 17 9.55 2.75 -0.62
N CYS A 18 8.86 1.92 0.17
CA CYS A 18 7.43 1.70 -0.01
C CYS A 18 6.54 2.85 0.46
N VAL A 19 7.10 3.85 1.13
CA VAL A 19 6.32 4.93 1.75
C VAL A 19 6.98 6.31 1.65
N ASP A 20 8.18 6.39 1.07
CA ASP A 20 8.90 7.66 0.92
C ASP A 20 8.61 8.39 -0.39
N GLY A 21 7.87 7.75 -1.30
CA GLY A 21 7.43 8.32 -2.56
C GLY A 21 8.56 8.56 -3.55
N ALA A 22 9.76 8.00 -3.36
CA ALA A 22 10.91 8.23 -4.24
C ALA A 22 10.65 7.85 -5.71
N GLY A 23 9.87 6.80 -5.93
CA GLY A 23 9.50 6.37 -7.28
C GLY A 23 8.27 7.05 -7.86
N LEU A 24 7.59 7.93 -7.11
CA LEU A 24 6.40 8.61 -7.60
C LEU A 24 6.72 9.86 -8.42
N ASP A 25 5.86 10.13 -9.39
CA ASP A 25 5.89 11.36 -10.16
C ASP A 25 5.37 12.56 -9.33
N GLN A 26 5.41 13.76 -9.91
CA GLN A 26 4.95 14.98 -9.23
C GLN A 26 3.47 14.95 -8.87
N SER A 27 2.64 14.19 -9.60
CA SER A 27 1.23 14.00 -9.24
C SER A 27 1.05 13.07 -8.06
N GLY A 28 2.03 12.20 -7.78
CA GLY A 28 1.92 11.14 -6.78
C GLY A 28 0.98 10.01 -7.21
N LEU A 29 0.66 9.91 -8.49
CA LEU A 29 -0.27 8.91 -9.05
C LEU A 29 0.44 7.86 -9.88
N LEU A 30 1.57 8.21 -10.48
CA LEU A 30 2.35 7.28 -11.30
C LEU A 30 3.65 6.94 -10.60
N HIS A 31 3.91 5.66 -10.44
CA HIS A 31 5.19 5.16 -9.94
C HIS A 31 6.06 4.75 -11.12
N LYS A 32 7.37 4.96 -11.04
CA LYS A 32 8.37 4.41 -11.96
C LYS A 32 9.41 3.66 -11.14
N THR A 33 10.04 2.67 -11.74
CA THR A 33 10.91 1.75 -11.03
C THR A 33 12.33 1.85 -11.56
N GLY A 34 13.22 2.48 -10.77
CA GLY A 34 14.66 2.29 -10.88
C GLY A 34 15.11 1.07 -10.05
N PHE A 35 16.00 0.24 -10.61
CA PHE A 35 16.55 -0.95 -9.93
C PHE A 35 17.08 -0.60 -8.53
N ASN A 36 16.52 -1.23 -7.49
CA ASN A 36 16.90 -1.05 -6.08
C ASN A 36 16.90 0.41 -5.56
N ALA A 37 16.36 1.35 -6.33
CA ALA A 37 16.27 2.75 -5.95
C ALA A 37 14.92 3.05 -5.31
N ASP A 38 13.84 2.42 -5.82
CA ASP A 38 12.47 2.84 -5.55
C ASP A 38 11.53 1.67 -5.22
N THR A 39 12.05 0.48 -4.88
CA THR A 39 11.23 -0.68 -4.48
C THR A 39 11.83 -1.43 -3.31
N TRP A 40 10.98 -1.94 -2.42
CA TRP A 40 11.36 -2.96 -1.46
C TRP A 40 11.48 -4.33 -2.15
N GLN A 41 12.53 -5.07 -1.80
CA GLN A 41 12.68 -6.48 -2.19
C GLN A 41 13.27 -7.31 -1.05
N VAL A 42 12.83 -8.56 -0.95
CA VAL A 42 13.33 -9.54 0.02
C VAL A 42 13.33 -10.96 -0.59
N ASN A 43 14.36 -11.74 -0.29
CA ASN A 43 14.39 -13.16 -0.66
C ASN A 43 13.33 -13.94 0.14
N TYR A 44 12.86 -15.05 -0.43
CA TYR A 44 12.01 -16.00 0.27
C TYR A 44 12.64 -16.45 1.60
N ALA A 45 11.87 -16.36 2.69
CA ALA A 45 12.31 -16.64 4.05
C ALA A 45 12.09 -18.09 4.51
N GLY A 46 11.29 -18.85 3.77
CA GLY A 46 10.58 -19.97 4.37
C GLY A 46 9.37 -19.52 5.19
N PRO A 47 8.70 -20.46 5.90
CA PRO A 47 7.71 -20.14 6.91
C PRO A 47 8.30 -19.24 8.01
N ILE A 48 7.83 -18.00 8.07
CA ILE A 48 8.22 -17.01 9.07
C ILE A 48 6.99 -16.27 9.61
N THR A 49 6.98 -16.01 10.91
CA THR A 49 5.96 -15.20 11.58
C THR A 49 6.58 -13.89 12.06
N HIS A 50 5.80 -12.81 12.06
CA HIS A 50 6.22 -11.55 12.63
C HIS A 50 6.53 -11.69 14.15
N PRO A 51 7.57 -11.03 14.71
CA PRO A 51 8.07 -11.29 16.07
C PRO A 51 7.04 -11.12 17.18
N THR A 52 6.02 -10.28 16.97
CA THR A 52 4.96 -10.02 17.96
C THR A 52 3.67 -10.80 17.68
N GLY A 53 3.74 -11.80 16.80
CA GLY A 53 2.58 -12.56 16.32
C GLY A 53 2.09 -12.05 14.96
N GLY A 54 1.08 -12.72 14.41
CA GLY A 54 0.60 -12.53 13.05
C GLY A 54 0.35 -13.87 12.37
N ILE A 55 -0.07 -13.81 11.11
CA ILE A 55 -0.16 -14.99 10.24
C ILE A 55 1.25 -15.34 9.75
N GLU A 56 1.57 -16.62 9.72
CA GLU A 56 2.80 -17.13 9.13
C GLU A 56 2.75 -16.99 7.61
N GLY A 57 3.85 -16.56 7.01
CA GLY A 57 3.97 -16.39 5.57
C GLY A 57 5.39 -16.58 5.07
N SER A 58 5.58 -16.29 3.79
CA SER A 58 6.87 -16.42 3.10
C SER A 58 7.86 -15.31 3.42
N CYS A 59 7.34 -14.17 3.84
CA CYS A 59 7.99 -12.98 4.36
C CYS A 59 6.89 -12.10 4.96
N TRP A 60 7.25 -10.91 5.46
CA TRP A 60 6.28 -9.91 5.88
C TRP A 60 6.88 -8.50 5.79
N ILE A 61 6.01 -7.51 5.68
CA ILE A 61 6.32 -6.09 5.84
C ILE A 61 5.28 -5.45 6.75
N GLU A 62 5.75 -4.74 7.78
CA GLU A 62 4.94 -3.94 8.70
C GLU A 62 5.05 -2.46 8.31
N PHE A 63 3.95 -1.72 8.40
CA PHE A 63 3.88 -0.27 8.31
C PHE A 63 3.40 0.31 9.63
N ASP A 64 4.18 1.18 10.27
CA ASP A 64 3.78 2.02 11.42
C ASP A 64 3.39 3.41 10.92
N LEU A 65 2.13 3.80 11.11
CA LEU A 65 1.60 5.10 10.72
C LEU A 65 1.99 6.24 11.70
N GLY A 66 2.58 5.89 12.83
CA GLY A 66 3.01 6.79 13.91
C GLY A 66 1.94 7.09 14.95
N THR A 67 0.65 6.92 14.61
CA THR A 67 -0.51 7.01 15.51
C THR A 67 -1.66 6.17 14.97
N THR A 68 -2.68 5.94 15.79
CA THR A 68 -3.92 5.29 15.33
C THR A 68 -4.70 6.23 14.42
N TYR A 69 -5.04 5.74 13.23
CA TYR A 69 -5.97 6.38 12.31
C TYR A 69 -7.16 5.46 12.03
N GLU A 70 -8.31 6.05 11.74
CA GLU A 70 -9.40 5.34 11.08
C GLU A 70 -9.05 5.25 9.58
N ILE A 71 -8.61 4.09 9.09
CA ILE A 71 -8.09 3.92 7.73
C ILE A 71 -9.24 3.57 6.79
N SER A 72 -9.40 4.31 5.70
CA SER A 72 -10.41 4.02 4.67
C SER A 72 -9.90 3.03 3.64
N LYS A 73 -8.70 3.24 3.11
CA LYS A 73 -8.12 2.37 2.08
C LYS A 73 -6.60 2.45 2.01
N MET A 74 -6.02 1.48 1.32
CA MET A 74 -4.63 1.45 0.92
C MET A 74 -4.53 1.34 -0.60
N TRP A 75 -3.79 2.24 -1.23
CA TRP A 75 -3.36 2.11 -2.62
C TRP A 75 -2.05 1.34 -2.68
N VAL A 76 -1.91 0.48 -3.68
CA VAL A 76 -0.74 -0.39 -3.85
C VAL A 76 -0.19 -0.28 -5.26
N TRP A 77 1.09 0.08 -5.35
CA TRP A 77 1.91 -0.11 -6.53
C TRP A 77 2.75 -1.37 -6.32
N ASN A 78 2.48 -2.40 -7.10
CA ASN A 78 3.26 -3.63 -7.04
C ASN A 78 4.59 -3.47 -7.77
N LEU A 79 5.54 -4.38 -7.56
CA LEU A 79 6.83 -4.34 -8.24
C LEU A 79 6.66 -4.40 -9.76
N ASN A 80 7.25 -3.41 -10.42
CA ASN A 80 7.18 -3.25 -11.86
C ASN A 80 8.57 -3.22 -12.52
N TYR A 81 9.33 -4.31 -12.44
CA TYR A 81 10.74 -4.31 -12.80
C TYR A 81 11.03 -5.14 -14.06
N ALA A 82 11.93 -4.63 -14.91
CA ALA A 82 12.61 -5.41 -15.93
C ALA A 82 14.06 -4.95 -16.14
N GLU A 83 14.90 -5.91 -16.53
CA GLU A 83 16.32 -5.67 -16.81
C GLU A 83 16.82 -6.61 -17.90
N GLY A 84 17.62 -6.07 -18.82
CA GLY A 84 18.19 -6.85 -19.92
C GLY A 84 17.14 -7.54 -20.80
N GLY A 85 15.92 -6.99 -20.88
CA GLY A 85 14.80 -7.60 -21.60
C GLY A 85 14.07 -8.73 -20.84
N THR A 86 14.47 -9.00 -19.59
CA THR A 86 13.80 -9.97 -18.71
C THR A 86 12.79 -9.28 -17.82
N ASP A 87 11.56 -9.76 -17.84
CA ASP A 87 10.47 -9.32 -16.97
C ASP A 87 10.57 -9.95 -15.57
N TYR A 88 10.63 -9.10 -14.54
CA TYR A 88 10.71 -9.47 -13.14
C TYR A 88 9.48 -9.07 -12.33
N THR A 89 8.39 -8.61 -12.96
CA THR A 89 7.10 -8.37 -12.29
C THR A 89 6.53 -9.63 -11.62
N GLY A 90 7.04 -10.81 -11.97
CA GLY A 90 6.79 -12.08 -11.27
C GLY A 90 7.18 -12.09 -9.78
N ARG A 91 8.09 -11.19 -9.37
CA ARG A 91 8.52 -10.98 -7.97
C ARG A 91 7.52 -10.17 -7.14
N GLY A 92 6.53 -9.54 -7.76
CA GLY A 92 5.53 -8.76 -7.04
C GLY A 92 4.74 -9.61 -6.04
N LEU A 93 4.24 -8.97 -4.98
CA LEU A 93 3.33 -9.61 -4.04
C LEU A 93 2.06 -10.06 -4.78
N LYS A 94 1.51 -11.22 -4.39
CA LYS A 94 0.26 -11.75 -4.94
C LYS A 94 -0.78 -11.99 -3.85
N ASP A 95 -0.91 -13.22 -3.37
CA ASP A 95 -1.93 -13.56 -2.38
C ASP A 95 -1.39 -13.24 -0.99
N VAL A 96 -1.99 -12.26 -0.33
CA VAL A 96 -1.52 -11.71 0.94
C VAL A 96 -2.63 -11.75 1.99
N SER A 97 -2.23 -11.92 3.24
CA SER A 97 -3.05 -11.59 4.40
C SER A 97 -2.66 -10.19 4.90
N ILE A 98 -3.66 -9.38 5.20
CA ILE A 98 -3.47 -8.03 5.75
C ILE A 98 -4.04 -8.00 7.14
N GLN A 99 -3.18 -7.71 8.11
CA GLN A 99 -3.55 -7.60 9.52
C GLN A 99 -3.33 -6.18 10.03
N CYS A 100 -4.18 -5.76 10.97
CA CYS A 100 -4.14 -4.44 11.57
C CYS A 100 -3.93 -4.53 13.08
N SER A 101 -3.22 -3.55 13.64
CA SER A 101 -3.03 -3.42 15.08
C SER A 101 -3.02 -1.95 15.52
N THR A 102 -3.46 -1.68 16.74
CA THR A 102 -3.32 -0.37 17.40
C THR A 102 -2.09 -0.32 18.32
N ASN A 103 -1.53 -1.48 18.69
CA ASN A 103 -0.47 -1.60 19.70
C ASN A 103 0.77 -2.37 19.22
N GLY A 104 0.76 -2.92 18.01
CA GLY A 104 1.89 -3.64 17.40
C GLY A 104 2.11 -5.05 17.97
N THR A 105 1.21 -5.56 18.81
CA THR A 105 1.34 -6.88 19.46
C THR A 105 0.07 -7.72 19.39
N THR A 106 -1.08 -7.11 19.16
CA THR A 106 -2.36 -7.81 18.93
C THR A 106 -2.82 -7.52 17.52
N TRP A 107 -2.85 -8.56 16.68
CA TRP A 107 -3.12 -8.45 15.25
C TRP A 107 -4.49 -9.01 14.89
N ASN A 108 -5.29 -8.21 14.20
CA ASN A 108 -6.59 -8.63 13.67
C ASN A 108 -6.50 -8.78 12.16
N LEU A 109 -6.99 -9.89 11.61
CA LEU A 109 -7.11 -10.06 10.16
C LEU A 109 -8.16 -9.08 9.62
N LEU A 110 -7.72 -8.18 8.74
CA LEU A 110 -8.62 -7.31 7.98
C LEU A 110 -9.17 -8.09 6.79
N THR A 111 -8.28 -8.65 5.96
CA THR A 111 -8.66 -9.37 4.74
C THR A 111 -7.53 -10.27 4.24
N THR A 112 -7.90 -11.24 3.41
CA THR A 112 -6.98 -11.97 2.53
C THR A 112 -7.37 -11.62 1.10
N THR A 113 -6.41 -11.15 0.31
CA THR A 113 -6.68 -10.65 -1.04
C THR A 113 -5.50 -10.90 -1.99
N THR A 114 -5.74 -10.71 -3.28
CA THR A 114 -4.71 -10.77 -4.32
C THR A 114 -4.33 -9.35 -4.74
N ILE A 115 -3.04 -9.04 -4.65
CA ILE A 115 -2.45 -7.82 -5.24
C ILE A 115 -2.14 -8.10 -6.70
N ASN A 116 -2.64 -7.25 -7.61
CA ASN A 116 -2.45 -7.42 -9.04
C ASN A 116 -0.96 -7.37 -9.42
N ARG A 117 -0.57 -8.25 -10.36
CA ARG A 117 0.76 -8.17 -10.98
C ARG A 117 0.85 -6.87 -11.77
N SER A 118 2.02 -6.24 -11.76
CA SER A 118 2.21 -5.10 -12.64
C SER A 118 2.23 -5.51 -14.11
N THR A 119 1.52 -4.74 -14.93
CA THR A 119 1.42 -4.93 -16.37
C THR A 119 2.48 -4.16 -17.16
N TYR A 120 3.31 -3.38 -16.49
CA TYR A 120 4.21 -2.38 -17.09
C TYR A 120 5.69 -2.77 -17.00
N GLY A 121 5.99 -4.05 -17.18
CA GLY A 121 7.33 -4.66 -17.02
C GLY A 121 8.39 -4.19 -18.03
N ASP A 122 8.30 -2.95 -18.50
CA ASP A 122 9.29 -2.22 -19.29
C ASP A 122 9.89 -1.04 -18.50
N GLY A 123 9.45 -0.82 -17.25
CA GLY A 123 9.87 0.29 -16.39
C GLY A 123 9.14 1.61 -16.68
N SER A 124 8.10 1.59 -17.51
CA SER A 124 7.25 2.75 -17.75
C SER A 124 6.50 3.19 -16.48
N PRO A 125 6.20 4.49 -16.32
CA PRO A 125 5.36 4.97 -15.23
C PRO A 125 3.98 4.30 -15.23
N TYR A 126 3.50 3.86 -14.07
CA TYR A 126 2.26 3.09 -13.93
C TYR A 126 1.44 3.52 -12.70
N PRO A 127 0.10 3.43 -12.78
CA PRO A 127 -0.78 3.78 -11.66
C PRO A 127 -0.81 2.68 -10.59
N HIS A 128 -1.47 2.95 -9.47
CA HIS A 128 -1.78 1.91 -8.49
C HIS A 128 -2.79 0.93 -9.09
N GLU A 129 -2.39 -0.33 -9.27
CA GLU A 129 -3.22 -1.35 -9.92
C GLU A 129 -4.11 -2.08 -8.90
N THR A 130 -3.97 -1.81 -7.61
CA THR A 130 -4.77 -2.41 -6.54
C THR A 130 -5.14 -1.38 -5.48
N GLU A 131 -6.42 -1.33 -5.12
CA GLU A 131 -6.92 -0.62 -3.94
C GLU A 131 -7.48 -1.65 -2.96
N ILE A 132 -7.14 -1.49 -1.68
CA ILE A 132 -7.59 -2.38 -0.61
C ILE A 132 -8.46 -1.55 0.32
N ASP A 133 -9.72 -1.96 0.47
CA ASP A 133 -10.67 -1.33 1.38
C ASP A 133 -10.38 -1.75 2.83
N PHE A 134 -10.26 -0.76 3.70
CA PHE A 134 -10.04 -0.94 5.13
C PHE A 134 -11.32 -0.73 5.94
N GLY A 135 -12.42 -0.28 5.31
CA GLY A 135 -13.74 -0.15 5.94
C GLY A 135 -13.80 0.85 7.11
N GLY A 136 -12.78 1.70 7.29
CA GLY A 136 -12.67 2.56 8.46
C GLY A 136 -12.12 1.83 9.70
N VAL A 137 -11.25 0.82 9.55
CA VAL A 137 -10.63 0.17 10.71
C VAL A 137 -9.70 1.13 11.45
N ASN A 138 -9.74 1.11 12.78
CA ASN A 138 -8.78 1.83 13.61
C ASN A 138 -7.48 1.04 13.70
N ALA A 139 -6.39 1.58 13.13
CA ALA A 139 -5.08 0.96 13.18
C ALA A 139 -3.96 1.99 13.20
N ARG A 140 -2.87 1.63 13.88
CA ARG A 140 -1.57 2.29 13.79
C ARG A 140 -0.60 1.47 12.95
N TYR A 141 -0.68 0.14 13.05
CA TYR A 141 0.19 -0.79 12.37
C TYR A 141 -0.61 -1.60 11.34
N VAL A 142 -0.02 -1.79 10.18
CA VAL A 142 -0.54 -2.66 9.11
C VAL A 142 0.54 -3.66 8.74
N LEU A 143 0.23 -4.95 8.84
CA LEU A 143 1.13 -6.05 8.48
C LEU A 143 0.62 -6.70 7.20
N VAL A 144 1.49 -6.80 6.20
CA VAL A 144 1.21 -7.50 4.93
C VAL A 144 2.08 -8.74 4.87
N THR A 145 1.42 -9.90 4.78
CA THR A 145 2.07 -11.21 4.81
C THR A 145 1.68 -12.03 3.58
N PRO A 146 2.61 -12.27 2.63
CA PRO A 146 2.36 -13.14 1.49
C PRO A 146 2.20 -14.61 1.90
N SER A 147 1.24 -15.29 1.25
CA SER A 147 0.98 -16.73 1.39
C SER A 147 2.23 -17.57 1.14
N LEU A 148 2.33 -18.71 1.84
CA LEU A 148 3.40 -19.70 1.68
C LEU A 148 3.35 -20.49 0.37
N THR A 149 2.20 -20.53 -0.28
CA THR A 149 2.00 -21.37 -1.47
C THR A 149 1.70 -20.55 -2.71
N THR A 150 1.16 -19.34 -2.53
CA THR A 150 0.64 -18.53 -3.63
C THR A 150 0.96 -17.04 -3.49
N GLY A 151 1.90 -16.66 -2.61
CA GLY A 151 2.26 -15.26 -2.33
C GLY A 151 3.00 -14.53 -3.46
N TRP A 152 3.20 -15.15 -4.61
CA TRP A 152 4.03 -14.67 -5.72
C TRP A 152 3.36 -14.94 -7.07
N TRP A 153 3.79 -14.19 -8.08
CA TRP A 153 3.37 -14.41 -9.47
C TRP A 153 4.26 -15.41 -10.22
N ASN A 154 5.52 -15.57 -9.78
CA ASN A 154 6.44 -16.57 -10.32
C ASN A 154 7.30 -17.23 -9.21
N PRO A 155 7.02 -18.51 -8.83
CA PRO A 155 7.77 -19.21 -7.78
C PRO A 155 9.26 -19.35 -8.07
N ALA A 156 9.65 -19.39 -9.35
CA ALA A 156 11.04 -19.63 -9.74
C ALA A 156 11.97 -18.44 -9.42
N GLN A 157 11.43 -17.27 -9.08
CA GLN A 157 12.22 -16.06 -8.83
C GLN A 157 12.63 -15.89 -7.36
N TYR A 158 12.04 -16.66 -6.41
CA TYR A 158 12.39 -16.70 -4.97
C TYR A 158 12.57 -15.34 -4.27
N VAL A 159 11.91 -14.30 -4.78
CA VAL A 159 11.99 -12.92 -4.28
C VAL A 159 10.59 -12.34 -4.25
N TYR A 160 10.31 -11.55 -3.22
CA TYR A 160 9.12 -10.71 -3.08
C TYR A 160 9.53 -9.26 -3.23
N GLY A 161 8.68 -8.46 -3.86
CA GLY A 161 8.87 -7.03 -3.89
C GLY A 161 7.57 -6.25 -3.96
N LEU A 162 7.68 -5.01 -3.53
CA LEU A 162 6.61 -4.02 -3.47
C LEU A 162 7.22 -2.67 -3.82
N ALA A 163 6.52 -1.88 -4.62
CA ALA A 163 7.04 -0.57 -5.01
C ALA A 163 6.66 0.47 -3.96
N GLU A 164 5.36 0.73 -3.80
CA GLU A 164 4.85 1.82 -2.96
C GLU A 164 3.46 1.46 -2.41
N VAL A 165 3.15 1.97 -1.22
CA VAL A 165 1.80 1.98 -0.66
C VAL A 165 1.42 3.37 -0.18
N ARG A 166 0.14 3.71 -0.28
CA ARG A 166 -0.40 4.93 0.33
C ARG A 166 -1.64 4.62 1.14
N PHE A 167 -1.63 5.05 2.40
CA PHE A 167 -2.77 4.91 3.31
C PHE A 167 -3.61 6.17 3.31
N PHE A 168 -4.92 5.98 3.22
CA PHE A 168 -5.89 7.06 3.29
C PHE A 168 -6.68 6.89 4.57
N LYS A 169 -6.78 7.96 5.35
CA LYS A 169 -7.70 7.98 6.48
C LYS A 169 -9.14 8.11 5.97
N LYS A 170 -10.11 7.73 6.80
CA LYS A 170 -11.52 8.00 6.54
C LYS A 170 -11.75 9.51 6.56
N GLY A 171 -12.39 10.00 5.51
CA GLY A 171 -12.83 11.40 5.44
C GLY A 171 -13.86 11.68 6.54
N ILE A 172 -13.95 12.94 6.96
CA ILE A 172 -15.01 13.37 7.85
C ILE A 172 -16.22 13.66 6.97
N ALA A 173 -17.37 13.04 7.23
CA ALA A 173 -18.55 13.19 6.35
C ALA A 173 -19.02 14.66 6.18
N SER A 174 -18.65 15.54 7.10
CA SER A 174 -18.98 16.98 7.07
C SER A 174 -17.84 17.87 6.56
N ASP A 175 -16.69 17.30 6.24
CA ASP A 175 -15.57 17.99 5.59
C ASP A 175 -15.77 17.93 4.07
N ILE A 176 -16.60 18.85 3.57
CA ILE A 176 -17.05 18.91 2.17
C ILE A 176 -15.86 19.23 1.25
N ASN A 177 -14.90 20.05 1.71
CA ASN A 177 -13.75 20.46 0.90
C ASN A 177 -12.55 19.51 1.00
N HIS A 178 -12.69 18.41 1.76
CA HIS A 178 -11.68 17.37 1.94
C HIS A 178 -10.33 17.89 2.48
N ASN A 179 -10.34 18.98 3.26
CA ASN A 179 -9.13 19.55 3.87
C ASN A 179 -8.77 18.92 5.22
N ASN A 180 -9.51 17.90 5.63
CA ASN A 180 -9.39 17.16 6.88
C ASN A 180 -9.81 17.92 8.14
N THR A 181 -10.59 18.98 8.00
CA THR A 181 -11.18 19.75 9.11
C THR A 181 -12.61 20.13 8.80
N VAL A 182 -13.47 20.19 9.81
CA VAL A 182 -14.84 20.71 9.66
C VAL A 182 -14.85 22.16 10.12
N ASN A 183 -15.02 23.09 9.19
CA ASN A 183 -14.97 24.52 9.43
C ASN A 183 -15.88 25.32 8.47
N PHE A 184 -15.84 26.65 8.56
CA PHE A 184 -16.72 27.50 7.74
C PHE A 184 -16.46 27.41 6.22
N ALA A 185 -15.28 26.98 5.78
CA ALA A 185 -14.96 26.78 4.37
C ALA A 185 -15.73 25.59 3.76
N ASP A 186 -16.16 24.62 4.57
CA ASP A 186 -17.02 23.52 4.12
C ASP A 186 -18.39 24.03 3.68
N PHE A 187 -18.96 24.99 4.43
CA PHE A 187 -20.21 25.64 4.05
C PHE A 187 -20.07 26.44 2.76
N GLY A 188 -18.96 27.13 2.56
CA GLY A 188 -18.69 27.86 1.32
C GLY A 188 -18.61 26.94 0.10
N THR A 189 -18.02 25.75 0.27
CA THR A 189 -17.93 24.73 -0.78
C THR A 189 -19.31 24.17 -1.11
N LEU A 190 -20.09 23.79 -0.10
CA LEU A 190 -21.47 23.34 -0.26
C LEU A 190 -22.32 24.40 -0.97
N ALA A 191 -22.27 25.66 -0.53
CA ALA A 191 -23.02 26.75 -1.17
C ALA A 191 -22.61 26.95 -2.65
N GLY A 192 -21.32 26.82 -2.97
CA GLY A 192 -20.82 26.89 -4.34
C GLY A 192 -21.31 25.74 -5.24
N GLU A 193 -21.50 24.54 -4.69
CA GLU A 193 -22.10 23.41 -5.41
C GLU A 193 -23.60 23.61 -5.64
N TRP A 194 -24.33 24.08 -4.62
CA TRP A 194 -25.76 24.41 -4.72
C TRP A 194 -26.04 25.47 -5.80
N LEU A 195 -25.19 26.50 -5.91
CA LEU A 195 -25.34 27.55 -6.92
C LEU A 195 -25.03 27.08 -8.35
N LYS A 196 -24.28 25.99 -8.53
CA LYS A 196 -23.97 25.40 -9.84
C LYS A 196 -25.06 24.44 -10.34
N GLN A 197 -25.95 23.98 -9.46
CA GLN A 197 -27.12 23.23 -9.89
C GLN A 197 -28.12 24.21 -10.51
N GLU A 198 -28.17 24.27 -11.84
CA GLU A 198 -29.19 25.00 -12.60
C GLU A 198 -30.60 24.43 -12.30
N TYR A 199 -31.26 24.94 -11.26
CA TYR A 199 -32.64 24.60 -10.89
C TYR A 199 -33.61 25.78 -11.00
N TRP A 200 -33.34 26.75 -11.87
CA TRP A 200 -34.38 27.73 -12.25
C TRP A 200 -35.06 27.30 -13.54
N PRO A 201 -36.35 26.91 -13.51
CA PRO A 201 -37.16 26.88 -14.73
C PRO A 201 -37.16 28.27 -15.34
N GLN A 202 -36.87 28.37 -16.63
CA GLN A 202 -37.03 29.60 -17.42
C GLN A 202 -38.50 30.01 -17.52
#